data_AF-A0A1G6RHW4-F1
#
_entry.id   AF-A0A1G6RHW4-F1
#
_cell.length_a   1.000
_cell.length_b   1.000
_cell.length_c   1.000
_cell.angle_alpha   90.00
_cell.angle_beta   90.00
_cell.angle_gamma   90.00
#
_symmetry.space_group_name_H-M   'P 1'
#
loop_
_entity.id
_entity.type
_entity.pdbx_description
1 polymer ?
#
loop_
_entity_poly.entity_id
_entity_poly.type
_entity_poly.pdbx_seq_one_letter_code
_entity_poly.pdbx_strand_id
1 'polypeptide(L)'
;MPAAEWLRESRNRENVYVTTPEKAATEAEIAGAIDRLEGLESGWGGAKPAWFQVVERFGYWWYLISAALGSAFFMLFATNDDPTWMKALFGLSAGPLILLALQIVITGAAWIQVKLTSGGKKAQAARRREAQRTVRRVIDPDRIGTILARHPLDEERVHRLAWDAGVGGKNRDRADQELHELWRRVDPEGARELDAKIRDLQEKLAPFRKED
;
A
#
# COMPACT_ATOMS: atom_id res chain seq x y z
N MET A 1 -11.04 -5.30 -17.33
CA MET A 1 -10.04 -5.87 -18.27
C MET A 1 -9.13 -6.77 -17.47
N PRO A 2 -8.68 -7.93 -17.97
CA PRO A 2 -7.70 -8.73 -17.26
C PRO A 2 -6.46 -7.85 -17.06
N ALA A 3 -6.11 -7.58 -15.81
CA ALA A 3 -4.88 -6.85 -15.50
C ALA A 3 -3.72 -7.66 -16.08
N ALA A 4 -2.81 -6.99 -16.78
CA ALA A 4 -1.64 -7.64 -17.36
C ALA A 4 -0.90 -8.43 -16.27
N GLU A 5 -0.45 -9.65 -16.57
CA GLU A 5 0.06 -10.57 -15.54
C GLU A 5 1.28 -10.01 -14.80
N TRP A 6 2.02 -9.08 -15.40
CA TRP A 6 3.16 -8.43 -14.76
C TRP A 6 2.78 -7.24 -13.87
N LEU A 7 1.51 -6.82 -13.84
CA LEU A 7 0.97 -5.87 -12.87
C LEU A 7 0.41 -6.62 -11.67
N ARG A 8 0.81 -6.18 -10.47
CA ARG A 8 0.41 -6.78 -9.19
C ARG A 8 -0.08 -5.68 -8.27
N GLU A 9 -1.34 -5.75 -7.86
CA GLU A 9 -1.88 -4.86 -6.84
C GLU A 9 -1.32 -5.24 -5.46
N SER A 10 -1.10 -4.23 -4.64
CA SER A 10 -0.85 -4.39 -3.21
C SER A 10 -2.05 -5.03 -2.52
N ARG A 11 -1.83 -5.61 -1.34
CA ARG A 11 -2.92 -6.21 -0.55
C ARG A 11 -3.98 -5.19 -0.13
N ASN A 12 -3.57 -3.95 0.10
CA ASN A 12 -4.45 -2.85 0.45
C ASN A 12 -5.03 -2.11 -0.77
N ARG A 13 -4.67 -2.51 -1.99
CA ARG A 13 -5.07 -1.88 -3.27
C ARG A 13 -4.69 -0.41 -3.42
N GLU A 14 -3.78 0.10 -2.59
CA GLU A 14 -3.28 1.48 -2.68
C GLU A 14 -2.12 1.63 -3.66
N ASN A 15 -1.38 0.55 -3.90
CA ASN A 15 -0.19 0.57 -4.73
C ASN A 15 -0.28 -0.51 -5.81
N VAL A 16 0.29 -0.22 -6.97
CA VAL A 16 0.46 -1.20 -8.04
C VAL A 16 1.95 -1.38 -8.27
N TYR A 17 2.36 -2.63 -8.45
CA TYR A 17 3.73 -3.03 -8.70
C TYR A 17 3.85 -3.67 -10.08
N VAL A 18 4.97 -3.41 -10.74
CA VAL A 18 5.37 -4.07 -11.98
C VAL A 18 6.46 -5.09 -11.66
N THR A 19 6.33 -6.31 -12.17
CA THR A 19 7.34 -7.37 -12.05
C THR A 19 8.46 -7.19 -13.07
N THR A 20 9.62 -7.76 -12.79
CA THR A 20 10.79 -7.66 -13.69
C THR A 20 10.52 -8.32 -15.05
N PRO A 21 10.89 -7.67 -16.18
CA PRO A 21 10.74 -8.26 -17.50
C PRO A 21 11.83 -9.29 -17.86
N GLU A 22 12.95 -9.30 -17.13
CA GLU A 22 14.14 -10.09 -17.50
C GLU A 22 14.10 -11.55 -17.05
N LYS A 23 13.41 -11.83 -15.94
CA LYS A 23 13.36 -13.17 -15.35
C LYS A 23 11.99 -13.43 -14.75
N ALA A 24 11.37 -14.55 -15.12
CA ALA A 24 10.19 -15.05 -14.43
C ALA A 24 10.52 -15.29 -12.95
N ALA A 25 9.97 -14.45 -12.09
CA ALA A 25 9.98 -14.65 -10.65
C ALA A 25 8.78 -15.52 -10.27
N THR A 26 8.95 -16.36 -9.26
CA THR A 26 7.84 -17.15 -8.71
C THR A 26 6.86 -16.23 -7.97
N GLU A 27 5.59 -16.63 -7.87
CA GLU A 27 4.59 -15.87 -7.12
C GLU A 27 4.99 -15.63 -5.66
N ALA A 28 5.68 -16.59 -5.04
CA ALA A 28 6.20 -16.44 -3.68
C ALA A 28 7.29 -15.36 -3.58
N GLU A 29 8.18 -15.26 -4.58
CA GLU A 29 9.21 -14.22 -4.64
C GLU A 29 8.60 -12.84 -4.88
N ILE A 30 7.62 -12.74 -5.77
CA ILE A 30 6.88 -11.51 -6.07
C ILE A 30 6.16 -11.02 -4.80
N ALA A 31 5.35 -11.87 -4.18
CA ALA A 31 4.62 -11.54 -2.96
C ALA A 31 5.58 -11.12 -1.82
N GLY A 32 6.68 -11.86 -1.62
CA GLY A 32 7.68 -11.54 -0.62
C GLY A 32 8.46 -10.25 -0.91
N ALA A 33 8.61 -9.85 -2.18
CA ALA A 33 9.22 -8.58 -2.55
C ALA A 33 8.26 -7.40 -2.34
N ILE A 34 6.97 -7.57 -2.69
CA ILE A 34 5.91 -6.59 -2.41
C ILE A 34 5.80 -6.33 -0.91
N ASP A 35 5.66 -7.38 -0.10
CA ASP A 35 5.57 -7.28 1.37
C ASP A 35 6.77 -6.52 1.97
N ARG A 36 7.97 -6.76 1.44
CA ARG A 36 9.19 -6.05 1.88
C ARG A 36 9.15 -4.58 1.50
N LEU A 37 8.71 -4.23 0.29
CA LEU A 37 8.59 -2.82 -0.13
C LEU A 37 7.51 -2.09 0.65
N GLU A 38 6.31 -2.66 0.78
CA GLU A 38 5.21 -2.08 1.55
C GLU A 38 5.60 -1.86 3.01
N GLY A 39 6.25 -2.83 3.64
CA GLY A 39 6.75 -2.70 5.01
C GLY A 39 7.82 -1.61 5.16
N LEU A 40 8.70 -1.47 4.16
CA LEU A 40 9.70 -0.38 4.14
C LEU A 40 9.06 1.00 3.89
N GLU A 41 8.02 1.09 3.07
CA GLU A 41 7.29 2.33 2.77
C GLU A 41 6.42 2.77 3.95
N SER A 42 5.83 1.82 4.68
CA SER A 42 5.06 2.07 5.90
C SER A 42 5.92 2.26 7.16
N GLY A 43 7.24 2.37 7.01
CA GLY A 43 8.16 2.73 8.11
C GLY A 43 8.53 1.60 9.07
N TRP A 44 8.19 0.34 8.75
CA TRP A 44 8.53 -0.81 9.61
C TRP A 44 10.01 -1.20 9.52
N GLY A 45 10.69 -0.85 8.42
CA GLY A 45 12.10 -1.21 8.21
C GLY A 45 12.29 -2.60 7.59
N GLY A 46 11.21 -3.29 7.22
CA GLY A 46 11.23 -4.60 6.58
C GLY A 46 9.80 -5.11 6.38
N ALA A 47 9.65 -6.36 5.96
CA ALA A 47 8.33 -6.99 5.85
C ALA A 47 7.64 -7.04 7.22
N LYS A 48 6.34 -6.75 7.26
CA LYS A 48 5.54 -6.90 8.47
C LYS A 48 5.50 -8.37 8.89
N PRO A 49 5.48 -8.70 10.20
CA PRO A 49 5.35 -10.08 10.65
C PRO A 49 4.04 -10.71 10.15
N ALA A 50 4.08 -11.96 9.70
CA ALA A 50 2.91 -12.64 9.13
C ALA A 50 1.72 -12.67 10.10
N TRP A 51 1.98 -12.88 11.40
CA TRP A 51 0.94 -12.87 12.43
C TRP A 51 0.25 -11.50 12.57
N PHE A 52 1.00 -10.41 12.39
CA PHE A 52 0.48 -9.04 12.48
C PHE A 52 -0.36 -8.68 11.25
N GLN A 53 0.01 -9.19 10.07
CA GLN A 53 -0.78 -9.02 8.85
C GLN A 53 -2.19 -9.65 9.00
N VAL A 54 -2.31 -10.76 9.74
CA VAL A 54 -3.61 -11.37 10.06
C VAL A 54 -4.46 -10.43 10.92
N VAL A 55 -3.85 -9.76 11.91
CA VAL A 55 -4.52 -8.77 12.75
C VAL A 55 -4.98 -7.57 11.91
N GLU A 56 -4.12 -7.04 11.02
CA GLU A 56 -4.50 -5.95 10.11
C GLU A 56 -5.66 -6.33 9.19
N ARG A 57 -5.74 -7.59 8.75
CA ARG A 57 -6.83 -8.07 7.89
C ARG A 57 -8.20 -8.00 8.57
N PHE A 58 -8.26 -8.11 9.90
CA PHE A 58 -9.52 -7.91 10.62
C PHE A 58 -9.96 -6.44 10.58
N GLY A 59 -9.04 -5.49 10.42
CA GLY A 59 -9.35 -4.08 10.18
C GLY A 59 -10.44 -3.54 11.10
N TYR A 60 -11.54 -3.06 10.51
CA TYR A 60 -12.67 -2.54 11.26
C TYR A 60 -13.47 -3.62 12.03
N TRP A 61 -13.44 -4.89 11.58
CA TRP A 61 -14.12 -5.99 12.26
C TRP A 61 -13.52 -6.29 13.63
N TRP A 62 -12.24 -5.96 13.83
CA TRP A 62 -11.59 -6.09 15.11
C TRP A 62 -12.32 -5.30 16.21
N TYR A 63 -12.84 -4.11 15.89
CA TYR A 63 -13.67 -3.32 16.81
C TYR A 63 -14.95 -4.04 17.22
N LEU A 64 -15.64 -4.68 16.28
CA LEU A 64 -16.87 -5.43 16.57
C LEU A 64 -16.59 -6.67 17.41
N ILE A 65 -15.50 -7.39 17.11
CA ILE A 65 -15.07 -8.56 17.89
C ILE A 65 -14.74 -8.13 19.33
N SER A 66 -13.99 -7.05 19.51
CA SER A 66 -13.64 -6.57 20.86
C SER A 66 -14.82 -5.98 21.62
N ALA A 67 -15.74 -5.27 20.96
CA ALA A 67 -16.96 -4.79 21.59
C ALA A 67 -17.85 -5.96 22.06
N ALA A 68 -17.95 -7.02 21.24
CA ALA A 68 -18.68 -8.23 21.61
C ALA A 68 -18.02 -8.98 22.79
N LEU A 69 -16.70 -9.16 22.75
CA LEU A 69 -15.95 -9.80 23.84
C LEU A 69 -15.98 -8.97 25.14
N GLY A 70 -15.87 -7.65 25.04
CA GLY A 70 -16.00 -6.74 26.18
C GLY A 70 -17.40 -6.82 26.78
N SER A 71 -18.44 -6.80 25.94
CA SER A 71 -19.84 -6.98 26.38
C SER A 71 -20.04 -8.32 27.09
N ALA A 72 -19.55 -9.42 26.50
CA ALA A 72 -19.64 -10.74 27.10
C ALA A 72 -18.89 -10.80 28.44
N PHE A 73 -17.70 -10.23 28.53
CA PHE A 73 -16.92 -10.16 29.76
C PHE A 73 -17.67 -9.41 30.88
N PHE A 74 -18.18 -8.21 30.60
CA PHE A 74 -18.92 -7.45 31.60
C PHE A 74 -20.24 -8.10 31.99
N MET A 75 -20.92 -8.79 31.07
CA MET A 75 -22.12 -9.58 31.42
C MET A 75 -21.80 -10.73 32.39
N LEU A 76 -20.64 -11.38 32.24
CA LEU A 76 -20.24 -12.52 33.06
C LEU A 76 -19.61 -12.13 34.40
N PHE A 77 -18.90 -11.01 34.46
CA PHE A 77 -18.03 -10.67 35.60
C PHE A 77 -18.39 -9.37 36.34
N ALA A 78 -19.28 -8.52 35.81
CA ALA A 78 -19.71 -7.32 36.55
C ALA A 78 -20.67 -7.68 37.70
N THR A 79 -20.55 -6.95 38.81
CA THR A 79 -21.33 -7.10 40.05
C THR A 79 -22.83 -7.23 39.80
N ASN A 80 -23.50 -8.11 40.55
CA ASN A 80 -24.90 -8.51 40.28
C ASN A 80 -25.95 -7.40 40.47
N ASP A 81 -25.57 -6.27 41.07
CA ASP A 81 -26.52 -5.22 41.43
C ASP A 81 -26.92 -4.32 40.24
N ASP A 82 -26.14 -4.32 39.15
CA ASP A 82 -26.45 -3.54 37.95
C ASP A 82 -27.39 -4.29 37.00
N PRO A 83 -28.37 -3.62 36.37
CA PRO A 83 -29.23 -4.24 35.37
C PRO A 83 -28.42 -4.67 34.13
N THR A 84 -28.79 -5.81 33.52
CA THR A 84 -28.04 -6.45 32.41
C THR A 84 -27.75 -5.52 31.23
N TRP A 85 -28.66 -4.59 30.92
CA TRP A 85 -28.48 -3.61 29.84
C TRP A 85 -27.37 -2.58 30.15
N MET A 86 -27.19 -2.18 31.42
CA MET A 86 -26.08 -1.30 31.81
C MET A 86 -24.74 -2.02 31.68
N LYS A 87 -24.65 -3.29 32.10
CA LYS A 87 -23.45 -4.13 31.89
C LYS A 87 -23.09 -4.24 30.41
N ALA A 88 -24.08 -4.40 29.54
CA ALA A 88 -23.89 -4.43 28.10
C ALA A 88 -23.35 -3.08 27.57
N LEU A 89 -23.92 -1.95 27.99
CA LEU A 89 -23.45 -0.62 27.61
C LEU A 89 -22.03 -0.33 28.11
N PHE A 90 -21.69 -0.74 29.34
CA PHE A 90 -20.33 -0.65 29.87
C PHE A 90 -19.35 -1.49 29.05
N GLY A 91 -19.70 -2.73 28.70
CA GLY A 91 -18.84 -3.56 27.83
C GLY A 91 -18.70 -3.01 26.41
N LEU A 92 -19.76 -2.44 25.84
CA LEU A 92 -19.73 -1.78 24.52
C LEU A 92 -18.85 -0.52 24.51
N SER A 93 -18.82 0.24 25.61
CA SER A 93 -18.05 1.48 25.73
C SER A 93 -16.60 1.26 26.19
N ALA A 94 -16.36 0.29 27.09
CA ALA A 94 -15.03 -0.06 27.56
C ALA A 94 -14.24 -0.91 26.55
N GLY A 95 -14.93 -1.74 25.76
CA GLY A 95 -14.34 -2.60 24.73
C GLY A 95 -13.40 -1.85 23.77
N PRO A 96 -13.83 -0.73 23.16
CA PRO A 96 -12.98 0.10 22.30
C PRO A 96 -11.72 0.66 22.99
N LEU A 97 -11.79 1.01 24.28
CA LEU A 97 -10.63 1.52 25.03
C LEU A 97 -9.60 0.42 25.30
N ILE A 98 -10.07 -0.75 25.74
CA ILE A 98 -9.22 -1.93 25.92
C ILE A 98 -8.58 -2.34 24.58
N LEU A 99 -9.36 -2.26 23.50
CA LEU A 99 -8.89 -2.54 22.16
C LEU A 99 -7.77 -1.59 21.73
N LEU A 100 -7.93 -0.29 21.98
CA LEU A 100 -6.91 0.70 21.65
C LEU A 100 -5.60 0.41 22.40
N ALA A 101 -5.69 0.08 23.70
CA ALA A 101 -4.52 -0.32 24.48
C ALA A 101 -3.88 -1.60 23.93
N LEU A 102 -4.68 -2.63 23.62
CA LEU A 102 -4.19 -3.88 23.05
C LEU A 102 -3.56 -3.67 21.67
N GLN A 103 -4.14 -2.81 20.84
CA GLN A 103 -3.61 -2.46 19.52
C GLN A 103 -2.24 -1.80 19.65
N ILE A 104 -2.06 -0.87 20.60
CA ILE A 104 -0.75 -0.25 20.89
C ILE A 104 0.28 -1.33 21.27
N VAL A 105 -0.09 -2.27 22.15
CA VAL A 105 0.80 -3.36 22.56
C VAL A 105 1.15 -4.27 21.39
N ILE A 106 0.16 -4.69 20.60
CA ILE A 106 0.33 -5.57 19.45
C ILE A 106 1.21 -4.90 18.38
N THR A 107 0.90 -3.66 17.99
CA THR A 107 1.70 -2.89 17.04
C THR A 107 3.10 -2.65 17.56
N GLY A 108 3.26 -2.33 18.85
CA GLY A 108 4.56 -2.16 19.49
C GLY A 108 5.40 -3.43 19.47
N ALA A 109 4.82 -4.58 19.81
CA ALA A 109 5.50 -5.88 19.74
C ALA A 109 5.94 -6.23 18.32
N ALA A 110 5.06 -6.02 17.33
CA ALA A 110 5.39 -6.19 15.93
C ALA A 110 6.56 -5.28 15.51
N TRP A 111 6.55 -4.01 15.94
CA TRP A 111 7.57 -3.03 15.54
C TRP A 111 8.93 -3.38 16.15
N ILE A 112 8.95 -3.84 17.40
CA ILE A 112 10.15 -4.35 18.06
C ILE A 112 10.69 -5.58 17.30
N GLN A 113 9.83 -6.53 16.95
CA GLN A 113 10.25 -7.72 16.18
C GLN A 113 10.85 -7.33 14.83
N VAL A 114 10.23 -6.39 14.09
CA VAL A 114 10.81 -5.94 12.81
C VAL A 114 12.12 -5.21 13.05
N LYS A 115 12.22 -4.32 14.04
CA LYS A 115 13.46 -3.59 14.35
C LYS A 115 14.62 -4.52 14.71
N LEU A 116 14.35 -5.59 15.45
CA LEU A 116 15.34 -6.61 15.81
C LEU A 116 15.80 -7.43 14.58
N THR A 117 14.93 -7.62 13.59
CA THR A 117 15.21 -8.43 12.39
C THR A 117 15.61 -7.61 11.17
N SER A 118 15.35 -6.29 11.14
CA SER A 118 15.57 -5.41 10.00
C SER A 118 17.03 -5.00 9.81
N GLY A 119 17.80 -5.01 10.90
CA GLY A 119 19.12 -4.38 10.95
C GLY A 119 19.05 -2.86 10.80
N GLY A 120 20.20 -2.21 10.64
CA GLY A 120 20.32 -0.75 10.49
C GLY A 120 19.97 -0.23 9.08
N LYS A 121 20.02 1.09 8.89
CA LYS A 121 19.64 1.79 7.64
C LYS A 121 20.31 1.21 6.37
N LYS A 122 21.58 0.79 6.46
CA LYS A 122 22.30 0.17 5.33
C LYS A 122 21.68 -1.18 4.93
N ALA A 123 21.29 -2.01 5.90
CA ALA A 123 20.63 -3.29 5.65
C ALA A 123 19.24 -3.07 5.03
N GLN A 124 18.50 -2.07 5.51
CA GLN A 124 17.20 -1.69 4.93
C GLN A 124 17.33 -1.21 3.48
N ALA A 125 18.34 -0.37 3.18
CA ALA A 125 18.60 0.07 1.80
C ALA A 125 19.00 -1.10 0.88
N ALA A 126 19.79 -2.05 1.37
CA ALA A 126 20.14 -3.26 0.63
C ALA A 126 18.90 -4.13 0.34
N ARG A 127 18.04 -4.35 1.34
CA ARG A 127 16.78 -5.10 1.17
C ARG A 127 15.82 -4.40 0.21
N ARG A 128 15.73 -3.06 0.27
CA ARG A 128 14.94 -2.28 -0.70
C ARG A 128 15.44 -2.53 -2.12
N ARG A 129 16.76 -2.43 -2.35
CA ARG A 129 17.38 -2.67 -3.66
C ARG A 129 17.16 -4.10 -4.14
N GLU A 130 17.23 -5.08 -3.24
CA GLU A 130 16.97 -6.49 -3.54
C GLU A 130 15.51 -6.70 -3.98
N ALA A 131 14.54 -6.18 -3.24
CA ALA A 131 13.13 -6.25 -3.62
C ALA A 131 12.85 -5.51 -4.95
N GLN A 132 13.49 -4.35 -5.17
CA GLN A 132 13.41 -3.56 -6.42
C GLN A 132 13.98 -4.24 -7.67
N ARG A 133 14.70 -5.35 -7.52
CA ARG A 133 15.12 -6.21 -8.65
C ARG A 133 14.01 -7.15 -9.11
N THR A 134 13.03 -7.40 -8.25
CA THR A 134 11.92 -8.33 -8.53
C THR A 134 10.66 -7.56 -8.90
N VAL A 135 10.33 -6.52 -8.12
CA VAL A 135 9.12 -5.70 -8.30
C VAL A 135 9.45 -4.22 -8.12
N ARG A 136 8.78 -3.33 -8.83
CA ARG A 136 8.90 -1.88 -8.64
C ARG A 136 7.52 -1.26 -8.53
N ARG A 137 7.39 -0.23 -7.68
CA ARG A 137 6.13 0.51 -7.56
C ARG A 137 5.90 1.35 -8.80
N VAL A 138 4.71 1.23 -9.38
CA VAL A 138 4.20 2.03 -10.49
C VAL A 138 3.61 3.32 -9.92
N ILE A 139 3.85 4.44 -10.60
CA ILE A 139 3.35 5.75 -10.15
C ILE A 139 1.94 6.01 -10.66
N ASP A 140 1.67 5.68 -11.92
CA ASP A 140 0.39 5.91 -12.58
C ASP A 140 -0.09 4.64 -13.32
N PRO A 141 -0.66 3.66 -12.59
CA PRO A 141 -1.11 2.40 -13.16
C PRO A 141 -2.29 2.55 -14.12
N ASP A 142 -3.12 3.58 -13.95
CA ASP A 142 -4.29 3.83 -14.80
C ASP A 142 -3.91 4.20 -16.23
N ARG A 143 -2.81 4.97 -16.41
CA ARG A 143 -2.26 5.25 -17.74
C ARG A 143 -1.80 3.98 -18.45
N ILE A 144 -1.14 3.08 -17.72
CA ILE A 144 -0.70 1.80 -18.27
C ILE A 144 -1.91 0.96 -18.71
N GLY A 145 -2.93 0.88 -17.85
CA GLY A 145 -4.19 0.21 -18.18
C GLY A 145 -4.85 0.77 -19.44
N THR A 146 -4.87 2.09 -19.58
CA THR A 146 -5.42 2.79 -20.77
C THR A 146 -4.63 2.49 -22.05
N ILE A 147 -3.29 2.46 -21.98
CA ILE A 147 -2.45 2.12 -23.14
C ILE A 147 -2.72 0.68 -23.59
N LEU A 148 -2.68 -0.28 -22.66
CA LEU A 148 -2.89 -1.70 -22.98
C LEU A 148 -4.30 -1.99 -23.49
N ALA A 149 -5.30 -1.26 -22.98
CA ALA A 149 -6.69 -1.35 -23.43
C ALA A 149 -6.85 -1.00 -24.92
N ARG A 150 -6.10 0.01 -25.41
CA ARG A 150 -6.19 0.49 -26.79
C ARG A 150 -5.17 -0.15 -27.72
N HIS A 151 -4.00 -0.50 -27.21
CA HIS A 151 -2.88 -1.09 -27.96
C HIS A 151 -2.31 -2.33 -27.25
N PRO A 152 -3.03 -3.46 -27.23
CA PRO A 152 -2.57 -4.67 -26.55
C PRO A 152 -1.30 -5.26 -27.18
N LEU A 153 -1.04 -4.99 -28.47
CA LEU A 153 0.17 -5.44 -29.16
C LEU A 153 1.46 -4.77 -28.65
N ASP A 154 1.35 -3.63 -27.95
CA ASP A 154 2.50 -2.92 -27.38
C ASP A 154 2.87 -3.43 -25.96
N GLU A 155 2.27 -4.52 -25.49
CA GLU A 155 2.41 -5.00 -24.10
C GLU A 155 3.86 -5.14 -23.64
N GLU A 156 4.74 -5.77 -24.42
CA GLU A 156 6.14 -5.97 -24.06
C GLU A 156 6.90 -4.64 -23.94
N ARG A 157 6.58 -3.67 -24.79
CA ARG A 157 7.18 -2.32 -24.73
C ARG A 157 6.68 -1.58 -23.51
N VAL A 158 5.37 -1.60 -23.26
CA VAL A 158 4.74 -0.95 -22.11
C VAL A 158 5.24 -1.56 -20.80
N HIS A 159 5.41 -2.88 -20.72
CA HIS A 159 5.98 -3.57 -19.57
C HIS A 159 7.39 -3.09 -19.26
N ARG A 160 8.27 -3.02 -20.26
CA ARG A 160 9.65 -2.50 -20.09
C ARG A 160 9.67 -1.05 -19.64
N LEU A 161 8.86 -0.19 -20.27
CA LEU A 161 8.78 1.21 -19.88
C LEU A 161 8.20 1.37 -18.46
N ALA A 162 7.18 0.60 -18.09
CA ALA A 162 6.61 0.59 -16.75
C ALA A 162 7.65 0.17 -15.70
N TRP A 163 8.43 -0.87 -16.02
CA TRP A 163 9.54 -1.30 -15.17
C TRP A 163 10.58 -0.21 -14.97
N ASP A 164 11.00 0.46 -16.05
CA ASP A 164 12.02 1.51 -16.00
C ASP A 164 11.52 2.81 -15.36
N ALA A 165 10.24 3.16 -15.54
CA ALA A 165 9.57 4.28 -14.89
C ALA A 165 9.26 4.01 -13.40
N GLY A 166 9.26 2.73 -13.00
CA GLY A 166 9.01 2.32 -11.62
C GLY A 166 10.03 2.90 -10.63
N VAL A 167 9.62 2.99 -9.35
CA VAL A 167 10.47 3.55 -8.29
C VAL A 167 11.79 2.78 -8.18
N GLY A 168 12.91 3.49 -8.39
CA GLY A 168 14.26 2.91 -8.37
C GLY A 168 14.82 2.51 -9.74
N GLY A 169 14.08 2.76 -10.83
CA GLY A 169 14.57 2.58 -12.20
C GLY A 169 15.68 3.57 -12.58
N LYS A 170 16.65 3.10 -13.38
CA LYS A 170 17.80 3.92 -13.80
C LYS A 170 17.42 5.00 -14.81
N ASN A 171 16.44 4.71 -15.66
CA ASN A 171 15.96 5.60 -16.74
C ASN A 171 14.57 6.14 -16.44
N ARG A 172 14.23 6.32 -15.15
CA ARG A 172 12.87 6.61 -14.70
C ARG A 172 12.22 7.77 -15.44
N ASP A 173 12.88 8.93 -15.49
CA ASP A 173 12.28 10.13 -16.05
C ASP A 173 12.04 10.00 -17.57
N ARG A 174 13.00 9.37 -18.28
CA ARG A 174 12.85 9.12 -19.72
C ARG A 174 11.76 8.11 -20.02
N ALA A 175 11.70 7.01 -19.27
CA ALA A 175 10.68 5.98 -19.44
C ALA A 175 9.28 6.50 -19.08
N ASP A 176 9.16 7.32 -18.04
CA ASP A 176 7.92 7.97 -17.63
C ASP A 176 7.43 8.97 -18.70
N GLN A 177 8.33 9.76 -19.30
CA GLN A 177 8.02 10.63 -20.44
C GLN A 177 7.52 9.82 -21.64
N GLU A 178 8.19 8.72 -21.98
CA GLU A 178 7.78 7.87 -23.11
C GLU A 178 6.42 7.20 -22.86
N LEU A 179 6.15 6.74 -21.63
CA LEU A 179 4.82 6.26 -21.24
C LEU A 179 3.78 7.36 -21.33
N HIS A 180 4.11 8.57 -20.89
CA HIS A 180 3.21 9.70 -20.96
C HIS A 180 2.89 10.06 -22.42
N GLU A 181 3.88 10.08 -23.32
CA GLU A 181 3.67 10.31 -24.76
C GLU A 181 2.86 9.19 -25.43
N LEU A 182 3.08 7.93 -25.05
CA LEU A 182 2.22 6.82 -25.48
C LEU A 182 0.79 7.04 -25.01
N TRP A 183 0.60 7.33 -23.72
CA TRP A 183 -0.71 7.58 -23.14
C TRP A 183 -1.44 8.76 -23.82
N ARG A 184 -0.77 9.89 -24.07
CA ARG A 184 -1.39 11.04 -24.76
C ARG A 184 -1.84 10.73 -26.18
N ARG A 185 -1.12 9.85 -26.89
CA ARG A 185 -1.49 9.44 -28.26
C ARG A 185 -2.74 8.57 -28.27
N VAL A 186 -2.87 7.70 -27.28
CA VAL A 186 -3.99 6.76 -27.20
C VAL A 186 -5.22 7.39 -26.54
N ASP A 187 -5.03 8.34 -25.61
CA ASP A 187 -6.07 9.04 -24.88
C ASP A 187 -5.82 10.57 -24.83
N PRO A 188 -6.07 11.27 -25.95
CA PRO A 188 -5.85 12.71 -26.05
C PRO A 188 -6.83 13.53 -25.20
N GLU A 189 -8.00 12.99 -24.87
CA GLU A 189 -8.99 13.66 -24.01
C GLU A 189 -8.53 13.63 -22.55
N GLY A 190 -8.17 12.45 -22.03
CA GLY A 190 -7.58 12.33 -20.70
C GLY A 190 -6.32 13.19 -20.53
N ALA A 191 -5.49 13.29 -21.59
CA ALA A 191 -4.34 14.18 -21.60
C ALA A 191 -4.71 15.66 -21.42
N ARG A 192 -5.74 16.16 -22.13
CA ARG A 192 -6.20 17.54 -21.99
C ARG A 192 -6.77 17.82 -20.60
N GLU A 193 -7.51 16.87 -20.02
CA GLU A 193 -8.01 17.00 -18.65
C GLU A 193 -6.89 17.08 -17.63
N LEU A 194 -5.86 16.24 -17.78
CA LEU A 194 -4.69 16.28 -16.92
C LEU A 194 -3.94 17.61 -17.06
N ASP A 195 -3.71 18.09 -18.29
CA ASP A 195 -3.07 19.38 -18.55
C ASP A 195 -3.86 20.55 -17.91
N ALA A 196 -5.20 20.49 -17.96
CA ALA A 196 -6.06 21.47 -17.31
C ALA A 196 -5.94 21.42 -15.78
N LYS A 197 -5.92 20.23 -15.18
CA LYS A 197 -5.70 20.05 -13.73
C LYS A 197 -4.33 20.56 -13.29
N ILE A 198 -3.28 20.28 -14.06
CA ILE A 198 -1.92 20.77 -13.75
C ILE A 198 -1.88 22.30 -13.79
N ARG A 199 -2.52 22.93 -14.79
CA ARG A 199 -2.62 24.39 -14.88
C ARG A 199 -3.36 24.99 -13.68
N ASP A 200 -4.52 24.45 -13.33
CA ASP A 200 -5.30 24.87 -12.16
C ASP A 200 -4.49 24.75 -10.85
N LEU A 201 -3.76 23.64 -10.67
CA LEU A 201 -2.87 23.46 -9.52
C LEU A 201 -1.72 24.48 -9.51
N GLN A 202 -1.11 24.77 -10.67
CA GLN A 202 -0.05 25.78 -10.77
C GLN A 202 -0.57 27.18 -10.45
N GLU A 203 -1.77 27.53 -10.90
CA GLU A 203 -2.43 28.80 -10.59
C GLU A 203 -2.73 28.91 -9.09
N LYS A 204 -3.23 27.83 -8.46
CA LYS A 204 -3.47 27.78 -7.00
C LYS A 204 -2.19 27.82 -6.17
N LEU A 205 -1.08 27.29 -6.68
CA LEU A 205 0.22 27.28 -6.00
C LEU A 205 1.04 28.55 -6.24
N ALA A 206 0.71 29.35 -7.25
CA ALA A 206 1.43 30.58 -7.59
C ALA A 206 1.52 31.62 -6.46
N PRO A 207 0.50 31.82 -5.59
CA PRO A 207 0.59 32.72 -4.44
C PRO A 207 1.64 32.27 -3.42
N PHE A 208 1.72 30.97 -3.14
CA PHE A 208 2.62 30.40 -2.13
C PHE A 208 4.10 30.41 -2.56
N ARG A 209 4.40 30.55 -3.84
CA ARG A 209 5.78 30.66 -4.36
C ARG A 209 6.40 32.05 -4.19
N LYS A 210 5.61 33.07 -3.85
CA LYS A 210 6.09 34.46 -3.73
C LYS A 210 6.47 34.86 -2.31
N GLU A 211 6.27 33.99 -1.33
CA GLU A 211 6.53 34.24 0.10
C GLU A 211 7.81 33.56 0.63
N ASP A 212 8.54 32.84 -0.22
CA ASP A 212 9.90 32.28 0.04
C ASP A 212 10.97 33.10 -0.71
#